data_AF-A0A9P9A1T8-F1
#
_entry.id   AF-A0A9P9A1T8-F1
#
_cell.length_a   1.000
_cell.length_b   1.000
_cell.length_c   1.000
_cell.angle_alpha   90.00
_cell.angle_beta   90.00
_cell.angle_gamma   90.00
#
_symmetry.space_group_name_H-M   'P 1'
#
loop_
_entity.id
_entity.type
_entity.pdbx_description
1 polymer ?
#
loop_
_entity_poly.entity_id
_entity_poly.type
_entity_poly.pdbx_seq_one_letter_code
_entity_poly.pdbx_strand_id
1 'polypeptide(L)'
;MPPVTGSKAKPGPPCPPYEYQSLRRRFIGLLVSEPGTNQDGIVIRLQPTRYFKSTRDSKIIQGTIMAYEALSYVWGSRENLQFVYVGQKRLSGISITRSLDIALRYIRKQDTPRVIDALCIN
;
A
#
# COMPACT_ATOMS: atom_id res chain seq x y z
N MET A 1 46.55 3.42 -12.81
CA MET A 1 45.15 3.06 -12.49
C MET A 1 44.68 3.93 -11.33
N PRO A 2 43.74 4.87 -11.53
CA PRO A 2 43.13 5.59 -10.41
C PRO A 2 42.01 4.74 -9.76
N PRO A 3 41.79 4.84 -8.44
CA PRO A 3 40.72 4.14 -7.76
C PRO A 3 39.37 4.81 -8.04
N VAL A 4 38.36 4.00 -8.35
CA VAL A 4 36.97 4.42 -8.57
C VAL A 4 36.35 4.77 -7.22
N THR A 5 36.14 6.06 -6.97
CA THR A 5 35.41 6.56 -5.81
C THR A 5 33.93 6.20 -5.95
N GLY A 6 33.49 5.21 -5.17
CA GLY A 6 32.08 4.86 -5.03
C GLY A 6 31.30 6.03 -4.44
N SER A 7 30.40 6.59 -5.24
CA SER A 7 29.40 7.56 -4.78
C SER A 7 28.52 6.91 -3.71
N LYS A 8 28.75 7.28 -2.44
CA LYS A 8 27.81 7.00 -1.36
C LYS A 8 26.54 7.80 -1.62
N ALA A 9 25.46 7.13 -2.01
CA ALA A 9 24.13 7.72 -2.06
C ALA A 9 23.79 8.25 -0.66
N LYS A 10 23.48 9.55 -0.56
CA LYS A 10 23.06 10.17 0.70
C LYS A 10 21.76 9.49 1.15
N PRO A 11 21.65 9.01 2.40
CA PRO A 11 20.37 8.58 2.94
C PRO A 11 19.43 9.78 2.88
N GLY A 12 18.27 9.60 2.23
CA GLY A 12 17.22 10.60 2.20
C GLY A 12 16.76 10.96 3.62
N PRO A 13 16.07 12.10 3.80
CA PRO A 13 15.57 12.49 5.11
C PRO A 13 14.71 11.36 5.72
N PRO A 14 14.82 11.11 7.04
CA PRO A 14 13.97 10.14 7.71
C PRO A 14 12.51 10.54 7.48
N CYS A 15 11.68 9.55 7.15
CA CYS A 15 10.25 9.78 7.03
C CYS A 15 9.72 10.32 8.37
N PRO A 16 8.84 11.32 8.37
CA PRO A 16 8.23 11.79 9.61
C PRO A 16 7.50 10.64 10.31
N PRO A 17 7.42 10.67 11.66
CA PRO A 17 6.65 9.69 12.41
C PRO A 17 5.21 9.68 11.88
N TYR A 18 4.64 8.49 11.73
CA TYR A 18 3.27 8.35 11.26
C TYR A 18 2.31 9.00 12.26
N GLU A 19 1.62 10.05 11.84
CA GLU A 19 0.53 10.66 12.60
C GLU A 19 -0.81 10.17 12.02
N TYR A 20 -1.61 9.53 12.86
CA TYR A 20 -2.92 9.03 12.46
C TYR A 20 -3.85 10.21 12.13
N GLN A 21 -4.12 10.42 10.85
CA GLN A 21 -5.10 11.40 10.41
C GLN A 21 -6.50 10.78 10.41
N SER A 22 -7.32 11.23 11.35
CA SER A 22 -8.73 10.82 11.40
C SER A 22 -9.45 11.24 10.12
N LEU A 23 -10.02 10.25 9.44
CA LEU A 23 -10.84 10.51 8.25
C LEU A 23 -12.14 11.21 8.63
N ARG A 24 -12.65 12.08 7.75
CA ARG A 24 -13.96 12.71 7.93
C ARG A 24 -15.07 11.65 8.00
N ARG A 25 -16.18 11.96 8.67
CA ARG A 25 -17.36 11.09 8.72
C ARG A 25 -17.76 10.65 7.30
N ARG A 26 -18.02 9.35 7.12
CA ARG A 26 -18.36 8.69 5.84
C ARG A 26 -17.21 8.55 4.84
N PHE A 27 -15.97 8.62 5.28
CA PHE A 27 -14.81 8.23 4.48
C PHE A 27 -14.18 6.95 5.04
N ILE A 28 -13.67 6.12 4.14
CA ILE A 28 -12.85 4.95 4.45
C ILE A 28 -11.50 5.09 3.75
N GLY A 29 -10.43 4.58 4.37
CA GLY A 29 -9.11 4.57 3.77
C GLY A 29 -8.92 3.27 3.00
N LEU A 30 -8.85 3.33 1.67
CA LEU A 30 -8.60 2.16 0.85
C LEU A 30 -7.13 2.13 0.45
N LEU A 31 -6.48 0.97 0.59
CA LEU A 31 -5.14 0.78 0.08
C LEU A 31 -5.24 0.45 -1.41
N VAL A 32 -4.52 1.19 -2.25
CA VAL A 32 -4.38 0.86 -3.66
C VAL A 32 -2.97 0.37 -3.92
N SER A 33 -2.85 -0.87 -4.38
CA SER A 33 -1.60 -1.43 -4.87
C SER A 33 -1.46 -1.17 -6.38
N GLU A 34 -0.32 -0.64 -6.79
CA GLU A 34 -0.01 -0.42 -8.21
C GLU A 34 0.23 -1.75 -8.94
N PRO A 35 -0.12 -1.82 -10.24
CA PRO A 35 0.13 -3.00 -11.04
C PRO A 35 1.63 -3.34 -11.13
N GLY A 36 1.91 -4.59 -11.46
CA GLY A 36 3.27 -5.05 -11.77
C GLY A 36 3.45 -6.53 -11.51
N THR A 37 4.66 -7.00 -11.78
CA THR A 37 5.00 -8.41 -11.66
C THR A 37 5.30 -8.81 -10.22
N ASN A 38 5.34 -10.12 -9.98
CA ASN A 38 5.71 -10.68 -8.68
C ASN A 38 7.17 -10.38 -8.27
N GLN A 39 8.02 -9.91 -9.19
CA GLN A 39 9.41 -9.55 -8.89
C GLN A 39 9.58 -8.04 -8.65
N ASP A 40 8.61 -7.24 -9.08
CA ASP A 40 8.68 -5.79 -8.92
C ASP A 40 8.49 -5.37 -7.46
N GLY A 41 9.13 -4.26 -7.10
CA GLY A 41 8.84 -3.56 -5.85
C GLY A 41 7.35 -3.23 -5.77
N ILE A 42 6.75 -3.47 -4.60
CA ILE A 42 5.35 -3.17 -4.37
C ILE A 42 5.23 -1.68 -4.08
N VAL A 43 4.34 -1.01 -4.81
CA VAL A 43 3.99 0.38 -4.57
C VAL A 43 2.55 0.42 -4.07
N ILE A 44 2.34 1.06 -2.93
CA ILE A 44 1.03 1.20 -2.30
C ILE A 44 0.70 2.68 -2.09
N ARG A 45 -0.57 3.04 -2.19
CA ARG A 45 -1.08 4.36 -1.83
C ARG A 45 -2.32 4.22 -0.97
N LEU A 46 -2.45 5.09 0.04
CA LEU A 46 -3.68 5.19 0.82
C LEU A 46 -4.59 6.22 0.13
N GLN A 47 -5.77 5.79 -0.28
CA GLN A 47 -6.76 6.63 -0.95
C GLN A 47 -8.00 6.80 -0.07
N PRO A 48 -8.20 7.98 0.55
CA PRO A 48 -9.44 8.31 1.24
C PRO A 48 -10.60 8.30 0.25
N THR A 49 -11.60 7.46 0.50
CA THR A 49 -12.72 7.32 -0.41
C THR A 49 -14.05 7.46 0.32
N ARG A 50 -15.01 8.18 -0.29
CA ARG A 50 -16.31 8.46 0.32
C ARG A 50 -17.21 7.24 0.21
N TYR A 51 -17.63 6.72 1.37
CA TYR A 51 -18.56 5.61 1.47
C TYR A 51 -20.00 6.12 1.50
N PHE A 52 -20.83 5.66 0.54
CA PHE A 52 -22.27 5.87 0.56
C PHE A 52 -22.96 4.54 0.89
N LYS A 53 -23.87 4.54 1.88
CA LYS A 53 -24.79 3.42 2.06
C LYS A 53 -25.79 3.44 0.90
N SER A 54 -25.63 2.55 -0.07
CA SER A 54 -26.70 2.27 -1.03
C SER A 54 -27.74 1.37 -0.37
N THR A 55 -29.01 1.66 -0.60
CA THR A 55 -30.15 1.00 0.04
C THR A 55 -30.49 -0.37 -0.55
N ARG A 56 -29.80 -0.85 -1.59
CA ARG A 56 -29.93 -2.22 -2.15
C ARG A 56 -28.60 -2.68 -2.76
N ASP A 57 -27.93 -3.62 -2.09
CA ASP A 57 -26.88 -4.57 -2.53
C ASP A 57 -25.72 -4.11 -3.43
N SER A 58 -25.54 -2.81 -3.64
CA SER A 58 -24.47 -2.26 -4.50
C SER A 58 -23.69 -1.20 -3.73
N LYS A 59 -22.47 -1.53 -3.30
CA LYS A 59 -21.56 -0.65 -2.56
C LYS A 59 -21.05 0.45 -3.49
N ILE A 60 -21.84 1.52 -3.67
CA ILE A 60 -21.47 2.66 -4.54
C ILE A 60 -20.48 3.54 -3.79
N ILE A 61 -19.27 3.61 -4.33
CA ILE A 61 -18.21 4.48 -3.83
C ILE A 61 -17.97 5.53 -4.92
N GLN A 62 -18.53 6.73 -4.73
CA GLN A 62 -18.28 7.89 -5.59
C GLN A 62 -18.74 7.76 -7.05
N GLY A 63 -19.98 7.31 -7.29
CA GLY A 63 -20.58 7.29 -8.64
C GLY A 63 -19.99 6.25 -9.60
N THR A 64 -18.97 5.51 -9.16
CA THR A 64 -18.39 4.35 -9.84
C THR A 64 -18.45 3.17 -8.88
N ILE A 65 -18.79 1.98 -9.35
CA ILE A 65 -18.72 0.78 -8.52
C ILE A 65 -17.22 0.44 -8.39
N MET A 66 -16.53 1.00 -7.39
CA MET A 66 -15.19 0.54 -7.06
C MET A 66 -15.31 -0.75 -6.26
N ALA A 67 -15.13 -1.87 -6.95
CA ALA A 67 -14.94 -3.16 -6.31
C ALA A 67 -13.61 -3.10 -5.53
N TYR A 68 -13.71 -3.29 -4.22
CA TYR A 68 -12.54 -3.48 -3.37
C TYR A 68 -12.61 -4.87 -2.76
N GLU A 69 -11.45 -5.48 -2.57
CA GLU A 69 -11.33 -6.83 -2.02
C GLU A 69 -10.90 -6.72 -0.54
N ALA A 70 -11.45 -7.55 0.33
CA ALA A 70 -10.95 -7.66 1.70
C ALA A 70 -9.70 -8.55 1.68
N LEU A 71 -8.59 -8.07 2.25
CA LEU A 71 -7.37 -8.87 2.38
C LEU A 71 -7.30 -9.47 3.78
N SER A 72 -7.46 -10.79 3.86
CA SER A 72 -7.17 -11.56 5.06
C SER A 72 -5.80 -12.22 4.91
N TYR A 73 -4.93 -12.01 5.89
CA TYR A 73 -3.61 -12.63 5.94
C TYR A 73 -3.25 -12.94 7.38
N VAL A 74 -2.38 -13.94 7.57
CA VAL A 74 -1.88 -14.28 8.91
C VAL A 74 -0.84 -13.23 9.33
N TRP A 75 -0.94 -12.75 10.57
CA TRP A 75 0.06 -11.85 11.12
C TRP A 75 1.44 -12.53 11.07
N GLY A 76 2.42 -11.84 10.48
CA GLY A 76 3.74 -12.42 10.24
C GLY A 76 4.71 -12.15 11.39
N SER A 77 5.83 -12.86 11.39
CA SER A 77 6.99 -12.50 12.22
C SER A 77 7.52 -11.11 11.84
N ARG A 78 8.07 -10.40 12.81
CA ARG A 78 8.83 -9.16 12.58
C ARG A 78 10.25 -9.43 12.09
N GLU A 79 10.65 -10.69 12.01
CA GLU A 79 11.90 -11.12 11.39
C GLU A 79 11.80 -11.00 9.86
N ASN A 80 12.88 -10.56 9.22
CA ASN A 80 12.98 -10.44 7.77
C ASN A 80 11.85 -9.59 7.14
N LEU A 81 11.70 -8.36 7.65
CA LEU A 81 10.75 -7.39 7.09
C LEU A 81 11.07 -7.09 5.63
N GLN A 82 10.01 -6.95 4.83
CA GLN A 82 10.08 -6.59 3.42
C GLN A 82 9.78 -5.10 3.26
N PHE A 83 10.39 -4.46 2.25
CA PHE A 83 10.22 -3.03 2.02
C PHE A 83 9.21 -2.78 0.91
N VAL A 84 8.23 -1.91 1.16
CA VAL A 84 7.26 -1.48 0.15
C VAL A 84 7.26 0.03 0.03
N TYR A 85 7.07 0.53 -1.19
CA TYR A 85 7.06 1.95 -1.49
C TYR A 85 5.70 2.55 -1.23
N VAL A 86 5.66 3.72 -0.59
CA VAL A 86 4.44 4.48 -0.33
C VAL A 86 4.36 5.68 -1.28
N GLY A 87 3.23 5.78 -1.98
CA GLY A 87 2.96 6.87 -2.93
C GLY A 87 3.65 6.69 -4.29
N GLN A 88 3.38 7.63 -5.19
CA GLN A 88 3.75 7.49 -6.61
C GLN A 88 5.25 7.64 -6.89
N LYS A 89 6.00 8.37 -6.05
CA LYS A 89 7.40 8.71 -6.36
C LYS A 89 8.42 7.67 -5.90
N ARG A 90 8.01 6.58 -5.23
CA ARG A 90 8.91 5.58 -4.62
C ARG A 90 10.01 6.17 -3.72
N LEU A 91 9.77 7.37 -3.17
CA LEU A 91 10.75 8.12 -2.36
C LEU A 91 10.68 7.75 -0.88
N SER A 92 9.54 7.25 -0.43
CA SER A 92 9.31 6.79 0.92
C SER A 92 8.76 5.37 0.87
N GLY A 93 9.01 4.62 1.94
CA GLY A 93 8.52 3.27 2.06
C GLY A 93 8.42 2.83 3.51
N ILE A 94 7.73 1.73 3.72
CA ILE A 94 7.52 1.13 5.03
C ILE A 94 7.98 -0.31 5.01
N SER A 95 8.44 -0.77 6.18
CA SER A 95 8.78 -2.17 6.40
C SER A 95 7.51 -2.92 6.79
N ILE A 96 7.18 -3.96 6.03
CA ILE A 96 6.04 -4.85 6.28
C ILE A 96 6.53 -6.26 6.61
N THR A 97 5.68 -7.07 7.23
CA THR A 97 5.99 -8.48 7.46
C THR A 97 6.04 -9.26 6.14
N ARG A 98 6.80 -10.36 6.12
CA ARG A 98 6.86 -11.24 4.96
C ARG A 98 5.49 -11.81 4.56
N SER A 99 4.61 -12.09 5.53
CA SER A 99 3.27 -12.60 5.24
C SER A 99 2.43 -11.57 4.48
N LEU A 100 2.56 -10.28 4.81
CA LEU A 100 1.89 -9.22 4.10
C LEU A 100 2.48 -9.01 2.70
N ASP A 101 3.80 -9.09 2.53
CA ASP A 101 4.43 -9.00 1.21
C ASP A 101 3.90 -10.09 0.26
N ILE A 102 3.85 -11.34 0.74
CA ILE A 102 3.30 -12.46 -0.03
C ILE A 102 1.83 -12.23 -0.38
N ALA A 103 1.03 -11.81 0.60
CA ALA A 103 -0.40 -11.55 0.39
C ALA A 103 -0.63 -10.44 -0.64
N LEU A 104 0.13 -9.34 -0.57
CA LEU A 104 0.07 -8.25 -1.53
C LEU A 104 0.50 -8.70 -2.93
N ARG A 105 1.55 -9.51 -3.08
CA ARG A 105 1.96 -10.05 -4.39
C ARG A 105 0.90 -10.98 -4.98
N TYR A 106 0.30 -11.83 -4.16
CA TYR A 106 -0.71 -12.79 -4.61
C TYR A 106 -1.94 -12.12 -5.21
N ILE A 107 -2.41 -11.02 -4.61
CA ILE A 107 -3.58 -10.27 -5.09
C ILE A 107 -3.24 -9.27 -6.20
N ARG A 108 -1.97 -8.89 -6.33
CA ARG A 108 -1.49 -7.92 -7.33
C ARG A 108 -1.71 -8.46 -8.74
N LYS A 109 -2.28 -7.63 -9.60
CA LYS A 109 -2.42 -7.92 -11.03
C LYS A 109 -1.32 -7.24 -11.82
N GLN A 110 -0.97 -7.83 -12.96
CA GLN A 110 0.07 -7.29 -13.84
C GLN A 110 -0.36 -5.98 -14.50
N ASP A 111 -1.64 -5.85 -14.89
CA ASP A 111 -2.10 -4.72 -15.71
C ASP A 111 -3.02 -3.73 -14.99
N THR A 112 -3.55 -4.10 -13.82
CA THR A 112 -4.57 -3.27 -13.13
C THR A 112 -4.24 -3.05 -11.66
N PRO A 113 -4.40 -1.80 -11.16
CA PRO A 113 -4.25 -1.53 -9.74
C PRO A 113 -5.35 -2.24 -8.94
N ARG A 114 -5.02 -2.58 -7.69
CA ARG A 114 -5.94 -3.30 -6.80
C ARG A 114 -6.28 -2.49 -5.58
N VAL A 115 -7.58 -2.40 -5.28
CA VAL A 115 -8.12 -1.66 -4.14
C VAL A 115 -8.49 -2.64 -3.05
N ILE A 116 -7.95 -2.44 -1.86
CA ILE A 116 -8.03 -3.36 -0.72
C ILE A 116 -8.58 -2.58 0.48
N ASP A 117 -9.54 -3.18 1.19
CA ASP A 117 -10.04 -2.60 2.44
C ASP A 117 -8.94 -2.61 3.51
N ALA A 118 -8.89 -1.53 4.28
CA ALA A 118 -7.75 -1.06 5.06
C ALA A 118 -6.93 -2.18 5.73
N LEU A 119 -5.63 -2.18 5.41
CA LEU A 119 -4.58 -2.71 6.26
C LEU A 119 -4.70 -2.10 7.66
N CYS A 120 -5.21 -2.85 8.62
CA CYS A 120 -5.01 -2.54 10.03
C CYS A 120 -3.53 -2.80 10.38
N ILE A 121 -2.66 -1.85 10.01
CA ILE A 121 -1.32 -1.78 10.59
C ILE A 121 -1.53 -1.20 11.99
N ASN A 122 -1.50 -2.05 13.01
CA ASN A 122 -1.42 -1.62 14.40
C ASN A 122 0.02 -1.21 14.72
#